data_AF-A0A925WMT0-F1
#
_entry.id   AF-A0A925WMT0-F1
#
_cell.length_a   1.000
_cell.length_b   1.000
_cell.length_c   1.000
_cell.angle_alpha   90.00
_cell.angle_beta   90.00
_cell.angle_gamma   90.00
#
_symmetry.space_group_name_H-M   'P 1'
#
loop_
_entity.id
_entity.type
_entity.pdbx_description
1 polymer ?
#
loop_
_entity_poly.entity_id
_entity_poly.type
_entity_poly.pdbx_seq_one_letter_code
_entity_poly.pdbx_strand_id
1 'polypeptide(L)'
;MRSIATGGPSPTPLFGAASTAIGAPATIARVDNPNAPRIEFFTTDAESVAPGSDVTLFWSTRNVEGAVIYRLNQNRERTLTYNIPPDGSEGVRVGENERGRVDFVLVVGKGAQAVEQTLSIAILCPVAWFFQPAPQACPSGEAQPTAIITQDFERGRMLYIGERDRVYVLFNDERAPAWIDFANLYDPAIHPERDESFELALARTGLYQPAATLGFVWRGNDTVRNRLGVGVNPEAQFEGTVQRAPTVGADGDDGADSLYITTGTGTVLELLPGGESWRIITPS
;
A
#
# COMPACT_ATOMS: atom_id res chain seq x y z
N MET A 1 -12.80 -79.78 61.52
CA MET A 1 -12.49 -78.90 62.67
C MET A 1 -11.68 -77.71 62.16
N ARG A 2 -12.09 -76.48 62.49
CA ARG A 2 -11.34 -75.24 62.23
C ARG A 2 -10.23 -75.05 63.26
N SER A 3 -9.04 -74.63 62.84
CA SER A 3 -8.23 -73.54 63.44
C SER A 3 -6.84 -73.48 62.78
N ILE A 4 -6.54 -72.40 62.05
CA ILE A 4 -5.69 -71.25 62.44
C ILE A 4 -4.28 -71.41 61.85
N ALA A 5 -3.93 -70.51 60.93
CA ALA A 5 -2.55 -70.06 60.74
C ALA A 5 -2.54 -68.53 60.88
N THR A 6 -1.77 -68.10 61.87
CA THR A 6 -1.55 -66.76 62.40
C THR A 6 -0.84 -65.84 61.42
N GLY A 7 -1.24 -64.55 61.44
CA GLY A 7 -0.69 -63.50 60.60
C GLY A 7 0.70 -63.03 61.02
N GLY A 8 1.51 -62.70 60.00
CA GLY A 8 2.70 -61.85 60.09
C GLY A 8 2.41 -60.46 59.49
N PRO A 9 3.15 -59.42 59.88
CA PRO A 9 2.72 -58.02 59.80
C PRO A 9 2.70 -57.41 58.39
N SER A 10 1.74 -56.49 58.26
CA SER A 10 1.35 -55.68 57.11
C SER A 10 2.38 -54.59 56.76
N PRO A 11 2.67 -54.35 55.47
CA PRO A 11 3.28 -53.11 55.02
C PRO A 11 2.21 -52.04 54.76
N THR A 12 2.37 -50.89 55.42
CA THR A 12 1.59 -49.66 55.23
C THR A 12 1.67 -49.16 53.77
N PRO A 13 0.55 -48.96 53.06
CA PRO A 13 0.58 -48.27 51.78
C PRO A 13 0.77 -46.77 52.00
N LEU A 14 1.92 -46.29 51.53
CA LEU A 14 2.20 -44.91 51.15
C LEU A 14 1.28 -44.58 49.95
N PHE A 15 0.84 -43.32 49.83
CA PHE A 15 -0.04 -42.76 48.79
C PHE A 15 -1.52 -42.60 49.18
N GLY A 16 -1.91 -41.33 49.27
CA GLY A 16 -3.18 -40.82 49.74
C GLY A 16 -4.34 -40.94 48.75
N ALA A 17 -5.50 -40.49 49.22
CA ALA A 17 -6.81 -40.62 48.60
C ALA A 17 -6.83 -40.28 47.10
N ALA A 18 -7.33 -41.22 46.29
CA ALA A 18 -7.68 -41.00 44.91
C ALA A 18 -8.86 -40.02 44.83
N SER A 19 -8.60 -38.82 44.28
CA SER A 19 -9.64 -37.86 43.94
C SER A 19 -10.52 -38.44 42.84
N THR A 20 -11.82 -38.55 43.10
CA THR A 20 -12.82 -38.96 42.11
C THR A 20 -12.86 -37.92 40.99
N ALA A 21 -12.36 -38.28 39.80
CA ALA A 21 -12.54 -37.45 38.62
C ALA A 21 -14.02 -37.46 38.22
N ILE A 22 -14.67 -36.31 38.34
CA ILE A 22 -16.01 -36.06 37.82
C ILE A 22 -15.94 -36.26 36.30
N GLY A 23 -16.75 -37.17 35.77
CA GLY A 23 -16.79 -37.50 34.36
C GLY A 23 -17.03 -36.25 33.50
N ALA A 24 -16.12 -36.02 32.54
CA ALA A 24 -16.36 -35.07 31.48
C ALA A 24 -17.63 -35.50 30.70
N PRO A 25 -18.53 -34.57 30.33
CA PRO A 25 -19.62 -34.92 29.43
C PRO A 25 -19.03 -35.45 28.11
N ALA A 26 -19.58 -36.56 27.63
CA ALA A 26 -19.18 -37.15 26.36
C ALA A 26 -19.29 -36.11 25.24
N THR A 27 -18.17 -35.79 24.60
CA THR A 27 -18.15 -35.07 23.34
C THR A 27 -18.96 -35.90 22.34
N ILE A 28 -20.13 -35.40 21.93
CA ILE A 28 -20.91 -36.04 20.87
C ILE A 28 -20.04 -35.99 19.61
N ALA A 29 -19.45 -37.13 19.24
CA ALA A 29 -18.82 -37.29 17.94
C ALA A 29 -19.92 -37.05 16.89
N ARG A 30 -19.77 -35.99 16.10
CA ARG A 30 -20.67 -35.66 15.00
C ARG A 30 -20.71 -36.90 14.11
N VAL A 31 -21.87 -37.51 13.96
CA VAL A 31 -22.05 -38.58 12.97
C VAL A 31 -21.92 -37.90 11.61
N ASP A 32 -20.81 -38.14 10.92
CA ASP A 32 -20.62 -37.72 9.54
C ASP A 32 -21.69 -38.43 8.70
N ASN A 33 -22.77 -37.72 8.39
CA ASN A 33 -23.77 -38.19 7.44
C ASN A 33 -23.09 -38.17 6.05
N PRO A 34 -22.85 -39.34 5.42
CA PRO A 34 -22.12 -39.40 4.15
C PRO A 34 -22.88 -38.72 2.99
N ASN A 35 -24.17 -38.45 3.16
CA ASN A 35 -25.02 -37.75 2.18
C ASN A 35 -25.20 -36.26 2.51
N ALA A 36 -24.57 -35.72 3.55
CA ALA A 36 -24.65 -34.30 3.87
C ALA A 36 -23.84 -33.46 2.86
N PRO A 37 -24.25 -32.20 2.61
CA PRO A 37 -23.46 -31.23 1.88
C PRO A 37 -22.06 -31.09 2.47
N ARG A 38 -21.04 -31.11 1.63
CA ARG A 38 -19.64 -30.97 2.06
C ARG A 38 -18.86 -30.11 1.08
N ILE A 39 -17.98 -29.27 1.63
CA ILE A 39 -16.96 -28.56 0.86
C ILE A 39 -15.68 -29.42 0.92
N GLU A 40 -15.18 -29.83 -0.24
CA GLU A 40 -13.92 -30.58 -0.34
C GLU A 40 -12.73 -29.61 -0.22
N PHE A 41 -12.79 -28.50 -0.97
CA PHE A 41 -11.87 -27.38 -0.83
C PHE A 41 -12.50 -26.08 -1.32
N PHE A 42 -11.96 -24.96 -0.83
CA PHE A 42 -12.19 -23.62 -1.34
C PHE A 42 -10.88 -22.83 -1.20
N THR A 43 -10.27 -22.46 -2.32
CA THR A 43 -8.92 -21.89 -2.39
C THR A 43 -8.80 -20.89 -3.54
N THR A 44 -7.62 -20.31 -3.70
CA THR A 44 -7.26 -19.37 -4.77
C THR A 44 -5.88 -19.68 -5.34
N ASP A 45 -5.56 -19.12 -6.50
CA ASP A 45 -4.22 -19.09 -7.10
C ASP A 45 -3.26 -18.07 -6.44
N ALA A 46 -3.75 -17.20 -5.56
CA ALA A 46 -2.93 -16.14 -4.95
C ALA A 46 -2.97 -16.15 -3.42
N GLU A 47 -1.80 -16.19 -2.76
CA GLU A 47 -1.70 -15.97 -1.32
C GLU A 47 -1.91 -14.49 -0.95
N SER A 48 -1.51 -13.59 -1.85
CA SER A 48 -1.76 -12.15 -1.78
C SER A 48 -1.93 -11.55 -3.16
N VAL A 49 -2.59 -10.40 -3.24
CA VAL A 49 -2.99 -9.78 -4.50
C VAL A 49 -2.86 -8.26 -4.43
N ALA A 50 -2.47 -7.62 -5.54
CA ALA A 50 -2.45 -6.16 -5.61
C ALA A 50 -3.88 -5.62 -5.80
N PRO A 51 -4.20 -4.42 -5.28
CA PRO A 51 -5.43 -3.72 -5.64
C PRO A 51 -5.56 -3.60 -7.17
N GLY A 52 -6.76 -3.81 -7.70
CA GLY A 52 -7.00 -3.75 -9.15
C GLY A 52 -6.48 -4.95 -9.94
N SER A 53 -5.98 -6.00 -9.29
CA SER A 53 -5.62 -7.26 -9.97
C SER A 53 -6.78 -8.24 -9.99
N ASP A 54 -6.69 -9.22 -10.90
CA ASP A 54 -7.64 -10.33 -10.97
C ASP A 54 -7.06 -11.54 -10.22
N VAL A 55 -7.94 -12.31 -9.60
CA VAL A 55 -7.58 -13.52 -8.85
C VAL A 55 -8.58 -14.62 -9.17
N THR A 56 -8.13 -15.87 -9.21
CA THR A 56 -8.99 -17.02 -9.52
C THR A 56 -9.34 -17.77 -8.24
N LEU A 57 -10.62 -17.99 -8.02
CA LEU A 57 -11.14 -18.83 -6.94
C LEU A 57 -11.36 -20.25 -7.47
N PHE A 58 -11.05 -21.26 -6.68
CA PHE A 58 -11.26 -22.68 -6.99
C PHE A 58 -12.03 -23.36 -5.87
N TRP A 59 -13.01 -24.18 -6.22
CA TRP A 59 -13.77 -24.95 -5.24
C TRP A 59 -14.17 -26.32 -5.77
N SER A 60 -14.41 -27.23 -4.83
CA SER A 60 -15.07 -28.50 -5.08
C SER A 60 -15.97 -28.86 -3.92
N THR A 61 -17.12 -29.44 -4.22
CA THR A 61 -18.16 -29.74 -3.23
C THR A 61 -18.77 -31.11 -3.49
N ARG A 62 -19.44 -31.67 -2.49
CA ARG A 62 -20.08 -33.00 -2.57
C ARG A 62 -21.51 -32.93 -2.07
N ASN A 63 -22.36 -33.75 -2.67
CA ASN A 63 -23.77 -33.93 -2.29
C ASN A 63 -24.60 -32.64 -2.41
N VAL A 64 -24.28 -31.79 -3.40
CA VAL A 64 -25.03 -30.56 -3.68
C VAL A 64 -25.18 -30.37 -5.19
N GLU A 65 -26.28 -29.74 -5.59
CA GLU A 65 -26.59 -29.43 -7.00
C GLU A 65 -26.15 -28.00 -7.40
N GLY A 66 -25.80 -27.16 -6.42
CA GLY A 66 -25.33 -25.81 -6.66
C GLY A 66 -24.69 -25.20 -5.41
N ALA A 67 -23.88 -24.16 -5.63
CA ALA A 67 -23.17 -23.44 -4.61
C ALA A 67 -23.30 -21.92 -4.82
N VAL A 68 -23.01 -21.16 -3.78
CA VAL A 68 -23.01 -19.70 -3.84
C VAL A 68 -21.73 -19.16 -3.20
N ILE A 69 -20.98 -18.32 -3.91
CA ILE A 69 -19.91 -17.51 -3.32
C ILE A 69 -20.46 -16.13 -3.02
N TYR A 70 -20.18 -15.62 -1.82
CA TYR A 70 -20.38 -14.23 -1.48
C TYR A 70 -19.03 -13.53 -1.27
N ARG A 71 -18.90 -12.31 -1.79
CA ARG A 71 -17.85 -11.39 -1.34
C ARG A 71 -18.32 -10.69 -0.06
N LEU A 72 -17.43 -10.55 0.90
CA LEU A 72 -17.70 -9.84 2.14
C LEU A 72 -17.10 -8.43 2.10
N ASN A 73 -17.79 -7.44 2.67
CA ASN A 73 -17.21 -6.13 2.94
C ASN A 73 -16.36 -6.14 4.22
N GLN A 74 -15.81 -4.99 4.58
CA GLN A 74 -15.00 -4.83 5.80
C GLN A 74 -15.77 -5.18 7.10
N ASN A 75 -17.10 -5.07 7.10
CA ASN A 75 -17.98 -5.43 8.21
C ASN A 75 -18.39 -6.92 8.19
N ARG A 76 -17.84 -7.73 7.27
CA ARG A 76 -18.20 -9.13 7.01
C ARG A 76 -19.64 -9.35 6.53
N GLU A 77 -20.25 -8.33 5.95
CA GLU A 77 -21.56 -8.44 5.32
C GLU A 77 -21.43 -8.93 3.87
N ARG A 78 -22.36 -9.78 3.44
CA ARG A 78 -22.40 -10.31 2.07
C ARG A 78 -22.83 -9.20 1.11
N THR A 79 -22.04 -8.96 0.08
CA THR A 79 -22.25 -7.85 -0.87
C THR A 79 -22.51 -8.34 -2.28
N LEU A 80 -21.52 -9.00 -2.89
CA LEU A 80 -21.63 -9.59 -4.22
C LEU A 80 -21.93 -11.09 -4.10
N THR A 81 -22.74 -11.59 -5.03
CA THR A 81 -23.23 -12.98 -5.02
C THR A 81 -22.94 -13.63 -6.37
N TYR A 82 -22.29 -14.79 -6.34
CA TYR A 82 -21.98 -15.61 -7.51
C TYR A 82 -22.69 -16.95 -7.37
N ASN A 83 -23.67 -17.22 -8.24
CA ASN A 83 -24.31 -18.53 -8.32
C ASN A 83 -23.46 -19.42 -9.24
N ILE A 84 -22.94 -20.51 -8.70
CA ILE A 84 -21.88 -21.29 -9.32
C ILE A 84 -22.22 -22.79 -9.29
N PRO A 85 -21.67 -23.58 -10.23
CA PRO A 85 -21.78 -25.03 -10.18
C PRO A 85 -21.08 -25.62 -8.93
N PRO A 86 -21.39 -26.87 -8.55
CA PRO A 86 -20.78 -27.54 -7.39
C PRO A 86 -19.24 -27.59 -7.41
N ASP A 87 -18.65 -27.63 -8.59
CA ASP A 87 -17.20 -27.66 -8.79
C ASP A 87 -16.82 -26.70 -9.90
N GLY A 88 -15.72 -25.98 -9.75
CA GLY A 88 -15.28 -25.05 -10.77
C GLY A 88 -14.25 -24.04 -10.32
N SER A 89 -14.09 -23.02 -11.16
CA SER A 89 -13.25 -21.86 -10.90
C SER A 89 -13.92 -20.59 -11.40
N GLU A 90 -13.71 -19.47 -10.70
CA GLU A 90 -14.26 -18.16 -11.04
C GLU A 90 -13.18 -17.08 -10.92
N GLY A 91 -13.00 -16.27 -11.96
CA GLY A 91 -12.13 -15.10 -11.91
C GLY A 91 -12.86 -13.92 -11.25
N VAL A 92 -12.23 -13.31 -10.26
CA VAL A 92 -12.78 -12.15 -9.55
C VAL A 92 -11.79 -10.99 -9.54
N ARG A 93 -12.31 -9.78 -9.74
CA ARG A 93 -11.50 -8.55 -9.74
C ARG A 93 -11.46 -7.92 -8.35
N VAL A 94 -10.24 -7.73 -7.84
CA VAL A 94 -9.97 -6.97 -6.62
C VAL A 94 -10.14 -5.50 -6.94
N GLY A 95 -10.87 -4.77 -6.10
CA GLY A 95 -11.08 -3.34 -6.32
C GLY A 95 -9.78 -2.57 -6.17
N GLU A 96 -9.58 -1.53 -6.99
CA GLU A 96 -8.41 -0.63 -6.89
C GLU A 96 -8.32 0.07 -5.53
N ASN A 97 -9.47 0.20 -4.86
CA ASN A 97 -9.62 0.83 -3.55
C ASN A 97 -9.67 -0.16 -2.37
N GLU A 98 -9.59 -1.47 -2.63
CA GLU A 98 -9.60 -2.44 -1.54
C GLU A 98 -8.28 -2.49 -0.78
N ARG A 99 -8.36 -2.74 0.53
CA ARG A 99 -7.21 -2.67 1.45
C ARG A 99 -7.22 -3.84 2.43
N GLY A 100 -6.03 -4.23 2.87
CA GLY A 100 -5.81 -5.21 3.93
C GLY A 100 -6.08 -6.65 3.47
N ARG A 101 -7.34 -6.98 3.18
CA ARG A 101 -7.74 -8.27 2.63
C ARG A 101 -9.07 -8.18 1.89
N VAL A 102 -9.29 -9.13 0.98
CA VAL A 102 -10.61 -9.43 0.42
C VAL A 102 -11.07 -10.78 0.94
N ASP A 103 -12.32 -10.82 1.42
CA ASP A 103 -12.90 -12.00 2.06
C ASP A 103 -14.03 -12.57 1.18
N PHE A 104 -14.02 -13.88 0.96
CA PHE A 104 -15.06 -14.63 0.25
C PHE A 104 -15.60 -15.73 1.14
N VAL A 105 -16.89 -16.05 1.00
CA VAL A 105 -17.50 -17.20 1.67
C VAL A 105 -18.23 -18.06 0.65
N LEU A 106 -17.85 -19.34 0.59
CA LEU A 106 -18.54 -20.37 -0.17
C LEU A 106 -19.62 -20.98 0.73
N VAL A 107 -20.86 -20.99 0.25
CA VAL A 107 -22.02 -21.55 0.94
C VAL A 107 -22.62 -22.66 0.08
N VAL A 108 -22.79 -23.84 0.66
CA VAL A 108 -23.35 -25.03 0.00
C VAL A 108 -24.48 -25.63 0.83
N GLY A 109 -25.49 -26.21 0.19
CA GLY A 109 -26.67 -26.74 0.87
C GLY A 109 -27.76 -25.69 1.14
N LYS A 110 -28.79 -26.07 1.90
CA LYS A 110 -29.96 -25.21 2.19
C LYS A 110 -30.37 -25.29 3.66
N GLY A 111 -30.82 -24.15 4.21
CA GLY A 111 -31.36 -24.08 5.57
C GLY A 111 -30.36 -24.58 6.63
N ALA A 112 -30.83 -25.46 7.51
CA ALA A 112 -30.03 -26.00 8.61
C ALA A 112 -28.88 -26.94 8.18
N GLN A 113 -28.84 -27.36 6.90
CA GLN A 113 -27.76 -28.18 6.35
C GLN A 113 -26.74 -27.35 5.56
N ALA A 114 -26.85 -26.02 5.60
CA ALA A 114 -25.87 -25.17 4.95
C ALA A 114 -24.50 -25.34 5.60
N VAL A 115 -23.48 -25.48 4.76
CA VAL A 115 -22.07 -25.50 5.17
C VAL A 115 -21.37 -24.32 4.52
N GLU A 116 -20.53 -23.65 5.30
CA GLU A 116 -19.83 -22.45 4.86
C GLU A 116 -18.32 -22.61 5.05
N GLN A 117 -17.55 -22.10 4.10
CA GLN A 117 -16.10 -21.96 4.21
C GLN A 117 -15.67 -20.57 3.77
N THR A 118 -14.88 -19.90 4.60
CA THR A 118 -14.32 -18.57 4.29
C THR A 118 -12.94 -18.71 3.68
N LEU A 119 -12.67 -17.90 2.66
CA LEU A 119 -11.37 -17.69 2.04
C LEU A 119 -11.00 -16.21 2.16
N SER A 120 -9.82 -15.92 2.69
CA SER A 120 -9.31 -14.55 2.89
C SER A 120 -8.01 -14.40 2.12
N ILE A 121 -7.92 -13.37 1.28
CA ILE A 121 -6.74 -13.10 0.44
C ILE A 121 -6.16 -11.76 0.89
N ALA A 122 -4.88 -11.75 1.28
CA ALA A 122 -4.22 -10.52 1.72
C ALA A 122 -4.04 -9.56 0.54
N ILE A 123 -4.32 -8.28 0.73
CA ILE A 123 -4.07 -7.26 -0.28
C ILE A 123 -2.74 -6.58 0.04
N LEU A 124 -1.74 -6.82 -0.80
CA LEU A 124 -0.38 -6.30 -0.65
C LEU A 124 0.11 -5.70 -1.95
N CYS A 125 0.86 -4.61 -1.86
CA CYS A 125 1.53 -4.08 -3.02
C CYS A 125 2.72 -4.98 -3.40
N PRO A 126 2.90 -5.33 -4.69
CA PRO A 126 4.04 -6.12 -5.14
C PRO A 126 5.38 -5.44 -4.84
N VAL A 127 5.35 -4.11 -4.77
CA VAL A 127 6.49 -3.27 -4.44
C VAL A 127 6.12 -2.38 -3.25
N ALA A 128 7.04 -2.27 -2.30
CA ALA A 128 6.85 -1.44 -1.12
C ALA A 128 7.04 0.06 -1.43
N TRP A 129 6.30 0.90 -0.72
CA TRP A 129 6.54 2.34 -0.67
C TRP A 129 7.80 2.64 0.16
N PHE A 130 8.58 3.64 -0.26
CA PHE A 130 9.76 4.09 0.51
C PHE A 130 9.42 4.90 1.77
N PHE A 131 8.13 5.22 1.99
CA PHE A 131 7.66 6.03 3.12
C PHE A 131 6.36 5.47 3.69
N GLN A 132 6.00 5.93 4.89
CA GLN A 132 4.75 5.62 5.58
C GLN A 132 4.11 6.92 6.10
N PRO A 133 2.76 7.05 6.15
CA PRO A 133 1.79 6.06 5.71
C PRO A 133 1.79 5.91 4.18
N ALA A 134 1.80 4.66 3.73
CA ALA A 134 1.75 4.34 2.31
C ALA A 134 0.47 4.86 1.64
N PRO A 135 0.56 5.46 0.44
CA PRO A 135 -0.58 5.77 -0.40
C PRO A 135 -1.46 4.56 -0.70
N GLN A 136 -2.67 4.88 -1.13
CA GLN A 136 -3.71 3.94 -1.50
C GLN A 136 -3.38 3.14 -2.78
N ALA A 137 -2.81 3.80 -3.79
CA ALA A 137 -2.28 3.12 -4.97
C ALA A 137 -1.00 2.37 -4.63
N CYS A 138 -0.80 1.22 -5.30
CA CYS A 138 0.48 0.56 -5.26
C CYS A 138 1.50 1.29 -6.15
N PRO A 139 2.78 1.30 -5.77
CA PRO A 139 3.81 1.84 -6.62
C PRO A 139 3.87 1.14 -7.98
N SER A 140 4.13 1.91 -9.04
CA SER A 140 4.36 1.40 -10.40
C SER A 140 5.73 0.73 -10.56
N GLY A 141 6.61 0.85 -9.56
CA GLY A 141 7.96 0.27 -9.57
C GLY A 141 8.72 0.53 -8.28
N GLU A 142 9.93 -0.02 -8.19
CA GLU A 142 10.83 0.17 -7.05
C GLU A 142 11.20 1.64 -6.85
N ALA A 143 11.48 1.98 -5.60
CA ALA A 143 11.95 3.31 -5.25
C ALA A 143 13.38 3.51 -5.75
N GLN A 144 13.61 4.59 -6.49
CA GLN A 144 14.89 4.85 -7.14
C GLN A 144 15.68 5.90 -6.35
N PRO A 145 16.91 5.58 -5.88
CA PRO A 145 17.78 6.57 -5.26
C PRO A 145 18.23 7.59 -6.32
N THR A 146 18.34 8.85 -5.91
CA THR A 146 18.68 9.94 -6.83
C THR A 146 19.25 11.16 -6.11
N ALA A 147 20.20 11.84 -6.76
CA ALA A 147 20.65 13.15 -6.32
C ALA A 147 19.54 14.19 -6.51
N ILE A 148 19.25 14.97 -5.47
CA ILE A 148 18.28 16.05 -5.48
C ILE A 148 18.99 17.36 -5.15
N ILE A 149 18.72 18.40 -5.95
CA ILE A 149 19.08 19.79 -5.62
C ILE A 149 17.78 20.56 -5.45
N THR A 150 17.62 21.32 -4.37
CA THR A 150 16.38 22.04 -4.08
C THR A 150 16.66 23.44 -3.54
N GLN A 151 15.73 24.35 -3.77
CA GLN A 151 15.73 25.67 -3.15
C GLN A 151 14.30 26.18 -2.91
N ASP A 152 14.06 26.79 -1.77
CA ASP A 152 12.79 27.47 -1.47
C ASP A 152 12.81 28.90 -2.00
N PHE A 153 11.66 29.32 -2.49
CA PHE A 153 11.41 30.65 -3.01
C PHE A 153 10.24 31.28 -2.26
N GLU A 154 10.09 32.60 -2.40
CA GLU A 154 9.01 33.36 -1.76
C GLU A 154 7.62 32.76 -2.01
N ARG A 155 7.39 32.19 -3.20
CA ARG A 155 6.09 31.65 -3.63
C ARG A 155 6.18 30.24 -4.21
N GLY A 156 7.09 29.42 -3.71
CA GLY A 156 7.19 28.03 -4.14
C GLY A 156 8.58 27.42 -3.93
N ARG A 157 8.90 26.41 -4.73
CA ARG A 157 10.16 25.66 -4.65
C ARG A 157 10.60 25.22 -6.03
N MET A 158 11.91 25.14 -6.25
CA MET A 158 12.49 24.41 -7.37
C MET A 158 13.23 23.18 -6.88
N LEU A 159 13.19 22.11 -7.68
CA LEU A 159 13.92 20.88 -7.41
C LEU A 159 14.43 20.25 -8.70
N TYR A 160 15.69 19.86 -8.73
CA TYR A 160 16.30 19.02 -9.75
C TYR A 160 16.31 17.58 -9.27
N ILE A 161 15.93 16.65 -10.14
CA ILE A 161 15.93 15.21 -9.88
C ILE A 161 16.91 14.54 -10.85
N GLY A 162 18.00 13.99 -10.32
CA GLY A 162 19.09 13.44 -11.13
C GLY A 162 18.73 12.22 -11.97
N GLU A 163 17.87 11.32 -11.46
CA GLU A 163 17.47 10.09 -12.17
C GLU A 163 16.70 10.42 -13.46
N ARG A 164 16.03 11.57 -13.46
CA ARG A 164 15.25 12.05 -14.60
C ARG A 164 15.98 13.09 -15.43
N ASP A 165 17.03 13.70 -14.89
CA ASP A 165 17.73 14.87 -15.45
C ASP A 165 16.78 16.04 -15.74
N ARG A 166 15.93 16.39 -14.77
CA ARG A 166 14.88 17.41 -14.92
C ARG A 166 14.77 18.34 -13.72
N VAL A 167 14.44 19.59 -14.00
CA VAL A 167 14.11 20.64 -13.01
C VAL A 167 12.61 20.80 -12.94
N TYR A 168 12.04 20.61 -11.76
CA TYR A 168 10.64 20.84 -11.44
C TYR A 168 10.51 22.17 -10.70
N VAL A 169 9.47 22.91 -11.05
CA VAL A 169 9.12 24.22 -10.49
C VAL A 169 7.72 24.11 -9.91
N LEU A 170 7.62 24.22 -8.59
CA LEU A 170 6.40 24.01 -7.82
C LEU A 170 5.92 25.37 -7.34
N PHE A 171 4.75 25.80 -7.78
CA PHE A 171 4.19 27.11 -7.48
C PHE A 171 3.22 27.04 -6.30
N ASN A 172 3.30 28.01 -5.39
CA ASN A 172 2.39 28.19 -4.27
C ASN A 172 1.59 29.50 -4.45
N ASP A 173 1.06 29.72 -5.65
CA ASP A 173 0.32 30.94 -6.02
C ASP A 173 -1.15 30.67 -6.42
N GLU A 174 -1.64 29.45 -6.16
CA GLU A 174 -3.01 28.99 -6.47
C GLU A 174 -3.38 29.03 -7.97
N ARG A 175 -2.39 29.17 -8.87
CA ARG A 175 -2.63 29.24 -10.33
C ARG A 175 -2.23 27.94 -11.01
N ALA A 176 -2.93 27.63 -12.10
CA ALA A 176 -2.61 26.50 -12.97
C ALA A 176 -1.57 26.87 -14.05
N PRO A 177 -0.66 25.95 -14.43
CA PRO A 177 -0.40 24.70 -13.72
C PRO A 177 0.28 24.96 -12.36
N ALA A 178 0.01 24.09 -11.39
CA ALA A 178 0.55 24.17 -10.03
C ALA A 178 2.04 23.80 -9.99
N TRP A 179 2.50 23.00 -10.95
CA TRP A 179 3.92 22.75 -11.18
C TRP A 179 4.20 22.57 -12.67
N ILE A 180 5.45 22.81 -13.06
CA ILE A 180 5.97 22.55 -14.42
C ILE A 180 7.37 21.98 -14.33
N ASP A 181 7.84 21.33 -15.39
CA ASP A 181 9.17 20.75 -15.44
C ASP A 181 9.92 21.08 -16.73
N PHE A 182 11.24 21.09 -16.61
CA PHE A 182 12.18 21.44 -17.68
C PHE A 182 13.26 20.37 -17.78
N ALA A 183 13.68 20.04 -19.00
CA ALA A 183 14.92 19.30 -19.20
C ALA A 183 16.10 20.10 -18.66
N ASN A 184 17.08 19.42 -18.08
CA ASN A 184 18.33 20.06 -17.70
C ASN A 184 19.16 20.40 -18.95
N LEU A 185 19.31 21.70 -19.22
CA LEU A 185 20.12 22.23 -20.32
C LEU A 185 21.31 23.04 -19.81
N TYR A 186 21.56 23.04 -18.50
CA TYR A 186 22.70 23.73 -17.92
C TYR A 186 23.99 23.00 -18.29
N ASP A 187 24.98 23.77 -18.72
CA ASP A 187 26.30 23.28 -19.07
C ASP A 187 27.31 24.20 -18.36
N PRO A 188 28.05 23.72 -17.37
CA PRO A 188 28.99 24.54 -16.61
C PRO A 188 30.17 25.07 -17.44
N ALA A 189 30.43 24.53 -18.63
CA ALA A 189 31.47 25.02 -19.53
C ALA A 189 31.02 26.23 -20.36
N ILE A 190 29.71 26.42 -20.54
CA ILE A 190 29.13 27.45 -21.42
C ILE A 190 28.33 28.47 -20.62
N HIS A 191 27.57 28.00 -19.63
CA HIS A 191 26.62 28.79 -18.88
C HIS A 191 27.20 29.23 -17.54
N PRO A 192 27.09 30.51 -17.18
CA PRO A 192 27.56 30.98 -15.88
C PRO A 192 26.70 30.37 -14.77
N GLU A 193 27.33 30.01 -13.66
CA GLU A 193 26.64 29.47 -12.49
C GLU A 193 25.66 30.49 -11.91
N ARG A 194 26.11 31.75 -11.81
CA ARG A 194 25.35 32.90 -11.27
C ARG A 194 25.43 34.09 -12.21
N ASP A 195 24.48 35.02 -12.08
CA ASP A 195 24.49 36.28 -12.82
C ASP A 195 24.85 37.43 -11.88
N GLU A 196 25.93 38.14 -12.20
CA GLU A 196 26.45 39.21 -11.34
C GLU A 196 25.45 40.35 -11.12
N SER A 197 24.57 40.62 -12.09
CA SER A 197 23.57 41.70 -11.97
C SER A 197 22.51 41.36 -10.92
N PHE A 198 22.06 40.10 -10.91
CA PHE A 198 21.12 39.61 -9.89
C PHE A 198 21.79 39.51 -8.53
N GLU A 199 23.03 39.01 -8.45
CA GLU A 199 23.80 38.99 -7.20
C GLU A 199 23.93 40.39 -6.58
N LEU A 200 24.29 41.40 -7.39
CA LEU A 200 24.39 42.78 -6.93
C LEU A 200 23.04 43.34 -6.48
N ALA A 201 21.96 43.04 -7.19
CA ALA A 201 20.61 43.48 -6.83
C ALA A 201 20.13 42.85 -5.51
N LEU A 202 20.52 41.61 -5.23
CA LEU A 202 20.07 40.84 -4.07
C LEU A 202 20.97 40.98 -2.84
N ALA A 203 22.21 41.46 -2.99
CA ALA A 203 23.24 41.49 -1.95
C ALA A 203 22.81 42.08 -0.59
N ARG A 204 21.82 42.98 -0.55
CA ARG A 204 21.33 43.63 0.69
C ARG A 204 19.94 43.17 1.14
N THR A 205 19.37 42.18 0.47
CA THR A 205 18.00 41.71 0.72
C THR A 205 17.94 40.50 1.64
N GLY A 206 19.05 39.76 1.79
CA GLY A 206 19.06 38.47 2.46
C GLY A 206 18.41 37.35 1.63
N LEU A 207 18.02 37.64 0.38
CA LEU A 207 17.52 36.67 -0.58
C LEU A 207 18.68 36.11 -1.42
N TYR A 208 18.42 34.96 -2.05
CA TYR A 208 19.40 34.16 -2.74
C TYR A 208 19.01 33.97 -4.20
N GLN A 209 19.95 34.26 -5.10
CA GLN A 209 19.80 33.82 -6.48
C GLN A 209 20.03 32.30 -6.55
N PRO A 210 19.17 31.55 -7.26
CA PRO A 210 19.50 30.18 -7.65
C PRO A 210 20.75 30.13 -8.54
N ALA A 211 21.50 29.05 -8.42
CA ALA A 211 22.76 28.78 -9.08
C ALA A 211 22.65 27.59 -10.06
N ALA A 212 23.64 27.47 -10.94
CA ALA A 212 23.81 26.33 -11.83
C ALA A 212 22.49 25.90 -12.52
N THR A 213 22.09 24.63 -12.34
CA THR A 213 20.92 24.00 -12.97
C THR A 213 19.60 24.69 -12.63
N LEU A 214 19.34 25.02 -11.36
CA LEU A 214 18.12 25.73 -10.98
C LEU A 214 18.17 27.18 -11.47
N GLY A 215 19.33 27.81 -11.31
CA GLY A 215 19.59 29.19 -11.73
C GLY A 215 19.41 29.40 -13.23
N PHE A 216 19.82 28.43 -14.05
CA PHE A 216 19.64 28.46 -15.49
C PHE A 216 18.17 28.58 -15.89
N VAL A 217 17.31 27.73 -15.30
CA VAL A 217 15.86 27.77 -15.55
C VAL A 217 15.24 29.07 -15.03
N TRP A 218 15.57 29.49 -13.81
CA TRP A 218 14.99 30.69 -13.19
C TRP A 218 15.39 31.98 -13.91
N ARG A 219 16.65 32.13 -14.34
CA ARG A 219 17.11 33.29 -15.11
C ARG A 219 16.56 33.28 -16.54
N GLY A 220 16.47 32.10 -17.17
CA GLY A 220 16.02 31.94 -18.55
C GLY A 220 14.51 31.98 -18.76
N ASN A 221 13.69 31.94 -17.69
CA ASN A 221 12.24 31.87 -17.81
C ASN A 221 11.52 32.89 -16.93
N ASP A 222 10.97 33.93 -17.56
CA ASP A 222 10.24 35.01 -16.89
C ASP A 222 9.01 34.52 -16.14
N THR A 223 8.30 33.51 -16.66
CA THR A 223 7.13 32.94 -15.99
C THR A 223 7.54 32.27 -14.67
N VAL A 224 8.62 31.48 -14.69
CA VAL A 224 9.17 30.83 -13.49
C VAL A 224 9.57 31.89 -12.47
N ARG A 225 10.37 32.88 -12.89
CA ARG A 225 10.88 33.93 -12.00
C ARG A 225 9.76 34.79 -11.40
N ASN A 226 8.80 35.21 -12.22
CA ASN A 226 7.71 36.06 -11.74
C ASN A 226 6.77 35.32 -10.79
N ARG A 227 6.47 34.04 -11.07
CA ARG A 227 5.59 33.25 -10.21
C ARG A 227 6.28 32.87 -8.89
N LEU A 228 7.51 32.37 -8.93
CA LEU A 228 8.24 31.97 -7.72
C LEU A 228 8.75 33.13 -6.87
N GLY A 229 9.19 34.22 -7.49
CA GLY A 229 9.98 35.25 -6.82
C GLY A 229 11.45 34.83 -6.69
N VAL A 230 12.09 35.22 -5.59
CA VAL A 230 13.52 34.98 -5.32
C VAL A 230 13.70 33.88 -4.27
N GLY A 231 14.87 33.23 -4.25
CA GLY A 231 15.21 32.23 -3.25
C GLY A 231 15.28 32.82 -1.83
N VAL A 232 14.69 32.14 -0.85
CA VAL A 232 14.68 32.58 0.56
C VAL A 232 15.75 31.88 1.41
N ASN A 233 16.36 30.84 0.85
CA ASN A 233 17.47 30.09 1.42
C ASN A 233 18.50 29.73 0.32
N PRO A 234 19.73 29.36 0.68
CA PRO A 234 20.67 28.75 -0.26
C PRO A 234 20.13 27.43 -0.82
N GLU A 235 20.64 27.05 -2.00
CA GLU A 235 20.40 25.72 -2.56
C GLU A 235 20.93 24.63 -1.62
N ALA A 236 20.19 23.53 -1.51
CA ALA A 236 20.58 22.34 -0.77
C ALA A 236 20.68 21.16 -1.73
N GLN A 237 21.71 20.34 -1.56
CA GLN A 237 21.90 19.10 -2.30
C GLN A 237 21.97 17.91 -1.35
N PHE A 238 21.27 16.84 -1.69
CA PHE A 238 21.25 15.60 -0.90
C PHE A 238 20.89 14.40 -1.78
N GLU A 239 21.20 13.20 -1.30
CA GLU A 239 20.69 11.96 -1.87
C GLU A 239 19.27 11.71 -1.36
N GLY A 240 18.34 11.51 -2.28
CA GLY A 240 16.94 11.23 -1.99
C GLY A 240 16.44 10.02 -2.76
N THR A 241 15.12 9.84 -2.73
CA THR A 241 14.43 8.73 -3.37
C THR A 241 13.20 9.25 -4.10
N VAL A 242 12.95 8.70 -5.29
CA VAL A 242 11.72 8.94 -6.05
C VAL A 242 10.97 7.64 -6.31
N GLN A 243 9.65 7.72 -6.39
CA GLN A 243 8.81 6.58 -6.76
C GLN A 243 7.55 7.09 -7.46
N ARG A 244 6.95 6.23 -8.30
CA ARG A 244 5.74 6.54 -9.05
C ARG A 244 4.59 5.65 -8.62
N ALA A 245 3.37 6.15 -8.75
CA ALA A 245 2.16 5.34 -8.66
C ALA A 245 1.05 5.93 -9.54
N PRO A 246 0.12 5.10 -10.03
CA PRO A 246 -1.05 5.58 -10.74
C PRO A 246 -1.91 6.44 -9.82
N THR A 247 -2.54 7.46 -10.40
CA THR A 247 -3.47 8.34 -9.67
C THR A 247 -4.80 7.63 -9.45
N VAL A 248 -5.25 7.52 -8.20
CA VAL A 248 -6.53 6.88 -7.84
C VAL A 248 -7.69 7.86 -8.11
N GLY A 249 -8.67 7.46 -8.93
CA GLY A 249 -9.92 8.21 -9.13
C GLY A 249 -9.90 9.27 -10.22
N ALA A 250 -8.93 9.24 -11.14
CA ALA A 250 -9.07 9.97 -12.40
C ALA A 250 -10.09 9.23 -13.28
N ASP A 251 -11.26 9.84 -13.49
CA ASP A 251 -12.33 9.33 -14.35
C ASP A 251 -11.87 9.28 -15.81
N GLY A 252 -11.18 8.20 -16.19
CA GLY A 252 -10.88 7.87 -17.59
C GLY A 252 -9.87 8.79 -18.29
N ASP A 253 -8.94 8.15 -19.00
CA ASP A 253 -8.13 8.77 -20.07
C ASP A 253 -7.00 9.71 -19.60
N ASP A 254 -6.03 9.13 -18.89
CA ASP A 254 -4.63 9.07 -19.34
C ASP A 254 -3.81 8.44 -18.21
N GLY A 255 -3.09 7.35 -18.49
CA GLY A 255 -2.26 6.61 -17.53
C GLY A 255 -1.08 7.41 -16.98
N ALA A 256 -1.38 8.46 -16.21
CA ALA A 256 -0.41 9.41 -15.73
C ALA A 256 -0.12 9.14 -14.25
N ASP A 257 1.15 8.84 -13.97
CA ASP A 257 1.65 8.52 -12.64
C ASP A 257 1.89 9.79 -11.81
N SER A 258 1.43 9.80 -10.57
CA SER A 258 1.93 10.73 -9.55
C SER A 258 3.41 10.44 -9.26
N LEU A 259 4.19 11.49 -9.04
CA LEU A 259 5.59 11.40 -8.64
C LEU A 259 5.75 11.72 -7.15
N TYR A 260 6.36 10.80 -6.41
CA TYR A 260 6.68 10.95 -5.00
C TYR A 260 8.17 11.14 -4.82
N ILE A 261 8.57 12.13 -4.02
CA ILE A 261 9.95 12.59 -3.90
C ILE A 261 10.28 12.82 -2.43
N THR A 262 11.34 12.23 -1.90
CA THR A 262 11.84 12.59 -0.57
C THR A 262 12.33 14.03 -0.54
N THR A 263 12.09 14.72 0.57
CA THR A 263 12.71 16.01 0.88
C THR A 263 13.83 15.83 1.90
N GLY A 264 14.80 16.75 1.93
CA GLY A 264 15.89 16.73 2.91
C GLY A 264 15.44 16.88 4.37
N THR A 265 14.15 17.15 4.62
CA THR A 265 13.55 17.31 5.95
C THR A 265 12.76 16.08 6.41
N GLY A 266 12.84 14.96 5.69
CA GLY A 266 12.10 13.73 6.03
C GLY A 266 10.62 13.75 5.63
N THR A 267 10.16 14.80 4.94
CA THR A 267 8.83 14.83 4.31
C THR A 267 8.87 14.28 2.88
N VAL A 268 7.71 13.98 2.30
CA VAL A 268 7.59 13.53 0.91
C VAL A 268 6.76 14.53 0.11
N LEU A 269 7.24 14.93 -1.07
CA LEU A 269 6.46 15.69 -2.03
C LEU A 269 5.71 14.71 -2.93
N GLU A 270 4.43 14.96 -3.17
CA GLU A 270 3.65 14.31 -4.22
C GLU A 270 3.32 15.34 -5.28
N LEU A 271 3.62 15.02 -6.53
CA LEU A 271 3.26 15.80 -7.71
C LEU A 271 2.20 15.00 -8.46
N LEU A 272 0.97 15.52 -8.51
CA LEU A 272 -0.07 14.93 -9.34
C LEU A 272 0.26 15.15 -10.82
N PRO A 273 -0.19 14.27 -11.71
CA PRO A 273 0.16 14.33 -13.12
C PRO A 273 -0.24 15.65 -13.80
N GLY A 274 0.39 15.94 -14.94
CA GLY A 274 -0.02 17.05 -15.80
C GLY A 274 0.12 18.47 -15.21
N GLY A 275 0.79 18.63 -14.07
CA GLY A 275 0.86 19.94 -13.41
C GLY A 275 -0.37 20.29 -12.58
N GLU A 276 -1.27 19.34 -12.30
CA GLU A 276 -2.55 19.59 -11.63
C GLU A 276 -2.41 20.15 -10.22
N SER A 277 -1.64 19.46 -9.38
CA SER A 277 -1.37 19.91 -8.01
C SER A 277 -0.09 19.27 -7.48
N TRP A 278 0.41 19.80 -6.37
CA TRP A 278 1.45 19.16 -5.58
C TRP A 278 1.13 19.33 -4.09
N ARG A 279 1.61 18.41 -3.26
CA ARG A 279 1.43 18.48 -1.81
C ARG A 279 2.60 17.89 -1.04
N ILE A 280 2.70 18.28 0.22
CA ILE A 280 3.63 17.70 1.18
C ILE A 280 2.89 16.65 2.00
N ILE A 281 3.46 15.45 2.05
CA ILE A 281 3.07 14.35 2.93
C ILE A 281 4.09 14.33 4.07
N THR A 282 3.62 14.33 5.31
CA THR A 282 4.47 14.16 6.49
C THR A 282 4.42 12.69 6.92
N PRO A 283 5.52 11.94 6.78
CA PRO A 283 5.61 10.61 7.31
C PRO A 283 5.45 10.59 8.83
N SER A 284 4.75 9.58 9.34
CA SER A 284 4.55 9.35 10.78
C SER A 284 5.54 8.35 11.36
#